data_AF-A0A8S9GW03-F1
#
_entry.id   AF-A0A8S9GW03-F1
#
_cell.length_a   1.000
_cell.length_b   1.000
_cell.length_c   1.000
_cell.angle_alpha   90.00
_cell.angle_beta   90.00
_cell.angle_gamma   90.00
#
_symmetry.space_group_name_H-M   'P 1'
#
loop_
_entity.id
_entity.type
_entity.pdbx_description
1 polymer ?
#
loop_
_entity_poly.entity_id
_entity_poly.type
_entity_poly.pdbx_seq_one_letter_code
_entity_poly.pdbx_strand_id
1 'polypeptide(L)'
;MSSYFADRDIFCAGRVAEEDLNRVAAAAGGTIQTSVLGTCEIFEEKQVGGERFNIFSGCPSGRTATIVLRGGADQFIEEAERSLHDAIMIVRRAVKNSTVVPGGGAIDMEISKYLRQHSRTIAGKSQLFINSYAKALEVIPRQLCDNAGFDATDVLNKLRQKHAMQSGERSFTFTSLM
;
A
#
# COMPACT_ATOMS: atom_id res chain seq x y z
N MET A 1 40.08 0.11 21.04
CA MET A 1 39.95 0.39 19.60
C MET A 1 38.98 1.55 19.34
N SER A 2 37.77 1.56 19.93
CA SER A 2 36.85 2.71 19.82
C SER A 2 37.43 4.02 20.36
N SER A 3 38.15 4.01 21.49
CA SER A 3 38.82 5.21 22.03
C SER A 3 39.79 5.86 21.05
N TYR A 4 40.58 5.06 20.34
CA TYR A 4 41.56 5.56 19.35
C TYR A 4 40.92 6.34 18.20
N PHE A 5 39.70 5.97 17.79
CA PHE A 5 38.94 6.64 16.74
C PHE A 5 38.19 7.86 17.27
N ALA A 6 37.64 7.78 18.49
CA ALA A 6 37.00 8.90 19.15
C ALA A 6 37.97 10.06 19.36
N ASP A 7 39.23 9.78 19.73
CA ASP A 7 40.30 10.80 19.86
C ASP A 7 40.62 11.51 18.54
N ARG A 8 40.14 10.98 17.41
CA ARG A 8 40.33 11.52 16.05
C ARG A 8 39.03 12.05 15.43
N ASP A 9 37.99 12.20 16.24
CA ASP A 9 36.66 12.65 15.78
C ASP A 9 36.04 11.71 14.73
N ILE A 10 36.31 10.41 14.86
CA ILE A 10 35.77 9.36 13.99
C ILE A 10 34.77 8.53 14.78
N PHE A 11 33.50 8.61 14.40
CA PHE A 11 32.44 7.75 14.93
C PHE A 11 32.60 6.31 14.42
N CYS A 12 32.43 5.33 15.31
CA CYS A 12 32.51 3.91 14.99
C CYS A 12 31.31 3.16 15.58
N ALA A 13 30.47 2.58 14.71
CA ALA A 13 29.43 1.65 15.12
C ALA A 13 29.93 0.20 15.01
N GLY A 14 29.65 -0.61 16.02
CA GLY A 14 29.91 -2.05 16.02
C GLY A 14 28.61 -2.86 16.01
N ARG A 15 28.68 -4.11 15.52
CA ARG A 15 27.53 -5.04 15.45
C ARG A 15 26.34 -4.49 14.64
N VAL A 16 26.62 -3.75 13.57
CA VAL A 16 25.60 -3.27 12.64
C VAL A 16 25.06 -4.45 11.84
N ALA A 17 23.74 -4.54 11.69
CA ALA A 17 23.11 -5.58 10.88
C ALA A 17 23.53 -5.45 9.41
N GLU A 18 23.67 -6.58 8.71
CA GLU A 18 24.07 -6.60 7.31
C GLU A 18 23.11 -5.80 6.41
N GLU A 19 21.80 -5.85 6.70
CA GLU A 19 20.80 -5.06 6.00
C GLU A 19 21.05 -3.55 6.12
N ASP A 20 21.42 -3.07 7.30
CA ASP A 20 21.69 -1.65 7.54
C ASP A 20 22.99 -1.22 6.85
N LEU A 21 24.01 -2.07 6.84
CA LEU A 21 25.23 -1.83 6.05
C LEU A 21 24.90 -1.68 4.56
N ASN A 22 24.07 -2.55 4.01
CA ASN A 22 23.63 -2.50 2.62
C ASN A 22 22.81 -1.22 2.33
N ARG A 23 21.91 -0.82 3.25
CA ARG A 23 21.10 0.41 3.10
C ARG A 23 21.96 1.66 3.14
N VAL A 24 22.92 1.75 4.06
CA VAL A 24 23.86 2.89 4.16
C VAL A 24 24.77 2.95 2.93
N ALA A 25 25.30 1.80 2.49
CA ALA A 25 26.10 1.70 1.27
C ALA A 25 25.31 2.21 0.04
N ALA A 26 24.07 1.76 -0.12
CA ALA A 26 23.19 2.20 -1.21
C ALA A 26 22.80 3.69 -1.12
N ALA A 27 22.57 4.21 0.08
CA ALA A 27 22.19 5.60 0.31
C ALA A 27 23.37 6.56 0.05
N ALA A 28 24.52 6.28 0.65
CA ALA A 28 25.72 7.12 0.64
C ALA A 28 26.63 6.88 -0.58
N GLY A 29 26.44 5.78 -1.31
CA GLY A 29 27.25 5.40 -2.48
C GLY A 29 28.58 4.71 -2.13
N GLY A 30 28.74 4.23 -0.90
CA GLY A 30 29.93 3.49 -0.45
C GLY A 30 29.83 1.99 -0.75
N THR A 31 30.94 1.27 -0.66
CA THR A 31 30.97 -0.19 -0.85
C THR A 31 31.55 -0.90 0.37
N ILE A 32 30.84 -1.90 0.89
CA ILE A 32 31.23 -2.67 2.07
C ILE A 32 32.58 -3.38 1.79
N GLN A 33 33.52 -3.34 2.75
CA GLN A 33 34.86 -3.96 2.69
C GLN A 33 35.86 -3.41 1.63
N THR A 34 35.61 -2.25 0.99
CA THR A 34 36.54 -1.68 -0.01
C THR A 34 36.92 -0.21 0.29
N SER A 35 37.82 0.35 -0.52
CA SER A 35 38.32 1.73 -0.42
C SER A 35 37.34 2.81 -0.90
N VAL A 36 36.12 2.45 -1.32
CA VAL A 36 35.11 3.39 -1.79
C VAL A 36 34.26 3.89 -0.62
N LEU A 37 34.54 5.11 -0.18
CA LEU A 37 33.79 5.79 0.87
C LEU A 37 32.50 6.40 0.31
N GLY A 38 31.39 6.22 1.03
CA GLY A 38 30.16 6.95 0.77
C GLY A 38 30.21 8.35 1.37
N THR A 39 29.32 9.23 0.91
CA THR A 39 29.18 10.59 1.43
C THR A 39 27.75 10.86 1.89
N CYS A 40 27.61 11.69 2.91
CA CYS A 40 26.33 12.23 3.39
C CYS A 40 26.55 13.68 3.83
N GLU A 41 25.54 14.52 3.71
CA GLU A 41 25.61 15.90 4.18
C GLU A 41 25.61 15.98 5.70
N ILE A 42 24.75 15.18 6.35
CA ILE A 42 24.54 15.23 7.80
C ILE A 42 24.55 13.82 8.37
N PHE A 43 25.36 13.62 9.39
CA PHE A 43 25.33 12.45 10.27
C PHE A 43 24.97 12.92 11.68
N GLU A 44 23.91 12.37 12.26
CA GLU A 44 23.50 12.67 13.63
C GLU A 44 23.14 11.39 14.41
N GLU A 45 23.61 11.28 15.66
CA GLU A 45 23.09 10.30 16.61
C GLU A 45 21.87 10.93 17.31
N LYS A 46 20.68 10.38 17.07
CA LYS A 46 19.43 10.91 17.60
C LYS A 46 18.76 9.88 18.50
N GLN A 47 18.40 10.32 19.70
CA GLN A 47 17.57 9.51 20.58
C GLN A 47 16.11 9.56 20.13
N VAL A 48 15.53 8.39 19.90
CA VAL A 48 14.11 8.23 19.57
C VAL A 48 13.51 7.24 20.55
N GLY A 49 12.79 7.76 21.54
CA GLY A 49 12.30 6.94 22.66
C GLY A 49 13.45 6.46 23.56
N GLY A 50 13.50 5.15 23.82
CA GLY A 50 14.55 4.53 24.63
C GLY A 50 15.83 4.19 23.87
N GLU A 51 15.82 4.30 22.53
CA GLU A 51 16.91 3.85 21.67
C GLU A 51 17.59 5.02 20.96
N ARG A 52 18.84 4.80 20.53
CA ARG A 52 19.63 5.77 19.77
C ARG A 52 19.80 5.29 18.34
N PHE A 53 19.55 6.18 17.40
CA PHE A 53 19.63 5.92 15.97
C PHE A 53 20.71 6.78 15.35
N ASN A 54 21.49 6.18 14.45
CA ASN A 54 22.46 6.87 13.62
C ASN A 54 21.78 7.27 12.31
N ILE A 55 21.49 8.55 12.14
CA ILE A 55 20.73 9.08 11.01
C ILE A 55 21.69 9.70 10.00
N PHE A 56 21.61 9.23 8.76
CA PHE A 56 22.33 9.76 7.62
C PHE A 56 21.34 10.52 6.74
N SER A 57 21.55 11.83 6.57
CA SER A 57 20.70 12.71 5.76
C SER A 57 21.49 13.39 4.65
N GLY A 58 20.80 13.75 3.56
CA GLY A 58 21.42 14.39 2.40
C GLY A 58 22.44 13.49 1.69
N CYS A 59 22.13 12.21 1.52
CA CYS A 59 23.00 11.29 0.80
C CYS A 59 22.82 11.46 -0.73
N PRO A 60 23.91 11.62 -1.51
CA PRO A 60 23.82 11.97 -2.93
C PRO A 60 23.27 10.86 -3.82
N SER A 61 23.35 9.60 -3.38
CA SER A 61 22.73 8.46 -4.08
C SER A 61 21.29 8.20 -3.60
N GLY A 62 20.66 9.18 -2.92
CA GLY A 62 19.41 9.15 -2.14
C GLY A 62 18.14 8.68 -2.86
N ARG A 63 18.14 7.44 -3.37
CA ARG A 63 16.94 6.69 -3.77
C ARG A 63 16.31 5.94 -2.60
N THR A 64 16.85 6.07 -1.41
CA THR A 64 16.41 5.41 -0.19
C THR A 64 15.81 6.43 0.76
N ALA A 65 14.75 6.03 1.46
CA ALA A 65 14.12 6.80 2.53
C ALA A 65 13.81 5.84 3.68
N THR A 66 13.92 6.35 4.91
CA THR A 66 13.63 5.57 6.13
C THR A 66 12.41 6.17 6.81
N ILE A 67 11.40 5.34 7.08
CA ILE A 67 10.21 5.73 7.83
C ILE A 67 10.30 5.08 9.21
N VAL A 68 10.31 5.91 10.26
CA VAL A 68 10.38 5.43 11.65
C VAL A 68 8.96 5.32 12.20
N LEU A 69 8.52 4.09 12.47
CA LEU A 69 7.23 3.82 13.11
C LEU A 69 7.40 3.83 14.63
N ARG A 70 6.44 4.47 15.32
CA ARG A 70 6.39 4.52 16.79
C ARG A 70 4.99 4.21 17.26
N GLY A 71 4.86 3.35 18.26
CA GLY A 71 3.58 2.92 18.81
C GLY A 71 3.70 2.51 20.27
N GLY A 72 2.56 2.39 20.95
CA GLY A 72 2.50 2.02 22.38
C GLY A 72 2.63 0.52 22.67
N ALA A 73 2.52 -0.33 21.65
CA ALA A 73 2.75 -1.77 21.75
C ALA A 73 3.20 -2.34 20.40
N ASP A 74 4.02 -3.39 20.43
CA ASP A 74 4.65 -3.99 19.25
C ASP A 74 3.61 -4.45 18.22
N GLN A 75 2.50 -5.05 18.67
CA GLN A 75 1.41 -5.48 17.78
C GLN A 75 0.83 -4.35 16.90
N PHE A 76 0.80 -3.11 17.40
CA PHE A 76 0.32 -1.97 16.62
C PHE A 76 1.37 -1.47 15.64
N ILE A 77 2.65 -1.58 16.01
CA ILE A 77 3.77 -1.21 15.12
C ILE A 77 3.84 -2.20 13.96
N GLU A 78 3.73 -3.50 14.23
CA GLU A 78 3.69 -4.53 13.19
C GLU A 78 2.52 -4.34 12.22
N GLU A 79 1.33 -4.01 12.73
CA GLU A 79 0.17 -3.75 11.86
C GLU A 79 0.33 -2.47 11.05
N ALA A 80 0.92 -1.43 11.64
CA ALA A 80 1.25 -0.19 10.93
C ALA A 80 2.31 -0.42 9.84
N GLU A 81 3.31 -1.27 10.11
CA GLU A 81 4.33 -1.67 9.14
C GLU A 81 3.70 -2.40 7.95
N ARG A 82 2.86 -3.41 8.21
CA ARG A 82 2.12 -4.12 7.17
C ARG A 82 1.25 -3.17 6.33
N SER A 83 0.49 -2.32 6.99
CA SER A 83 -0.38 -1.33 6.32
C SER A 83 0.41 -0.34 5.45
N LEU A 84 1.55 0.15 5.96
CA LEU A 84 2.42 1.07 5.22
C LEU A 84 3.07 0.38 4.02
N HIS A 85 3.51 -0.87 4.20
CA HIS A 85 4.07 -1.68 3.12
C HIS A 85 3.07 -1.86 1.98
N ASP A 86 1.83 -2.23 2.30
CA ASP A 86 0.75 -2.39 1.31
C ASP A 86 0.45 -1.08 0.58
N ALA A 87 0.39 0.04 1.31
CA ALA A 87 0.18 1.37 0.71
C ALA A 87 1.30 1.74 -0.28
N ILE A 88 2.57 1.54 0.10
CA ILE A 88 3.72 1.80 -0.78
C ILE A 88 3.66 0.90 -2.03
N MET A 89 3.29 -0.37 -1.87
CA MET A 89 3.16 -1.30 -3.00
C MET A 89 2.03 -0.90 -3.95
N ILE A 90 0.90 -0.40 -3.45
CA ILE A 90 -0.19 0.12 -4.27
C ILE A 90 0.25 1.36 -5.04
N VAL A 91 0.87 2.33 -4.36
CA VAL A 91 1.38 3.56 -5.01
C VAL A 91 2.41 3.20 -6.08
N ARG A 92 3.33 2.27 -5.80
CA ARG A 92 4.31 1.79 -6.78
C ARG A 92 3.64 1.17 -8.01
N ARG A 93 2.55 0.42 -7.84
CA ARG A 93 1.77 -0.15 -8.96
C ARG A 93 1.05 0.94 -9.74
N ALA A 94 0.46 1.93 -9.05
CA ALA A 94 -0.21 3.07 -9.68
C ALA A 94 0.75 4.00 -10.42
N VAL A 95 2.01 4.14 -9.98
CA VAL A 95 3.02 4.89 -10.73
C VAL A 95 3.45 4.15 -12.00
N LYS A 96 3.45 2.81 -11.98
CA LYS A 96 3.79 1.99 -13.16
C LYS A 96 2.66 1.86 -14.17
N ASN A 97 1.41 1.84 -13.72
CA ASN A 97 0.23 1.66 -14.55
C ASN A 97 -0.60 2.95 -14.56
N SER A 98 -0.91 3.49 -15.74
CA SER A 98 -1.63 4.76 -15.88
C SER A 98 -3.14 4.69 -15.63
N THR A 99 -3.69 3.53 -15.27
CA THR A 99 -5.13 3.34 -15.07
C THR A 99 -5.45 2.79 -13.69
N VAL A 100 -6.45 3.38 -13.05
CA VAL A 100 -6.99 2.99 -11.76
C VAL A 100 -8.51 2.85 -11.87
N VAL A 101 -9.09 1.96 -11.09
CA VAL A 101 -10.54 1.73 -11.03
C VAL A 101 -11.09 2.10 -9.65
N PRO A 102 -12.35 2.54 -9.55
CA PRO A 102 -12.97 2.82 -8.26
C PRO A 102 -13.13 1.52 -7.45
N GLY A 103 -12.81 1.60 -6.15
CA GLY A 103 -12.99 0.50 -5.20
C GLY A 103 -14.41 0.45 -4.61
N GLY A 104 -14.54 -0.06 -3.38
CA GLY A 104 -15.81 -0.02 -2.63
C GLY A 104 -16.98 -0.74 -3.31
N GLY A 105 -16.69 -1.77 -4.11
CA GLY A 105 -17.66 -2.55 -4.87
C GLY A 105 -18.13 -1.93 -6.19
N ALA A 106 -17.70 -0.72 -6.55
CA ALA A 106 -18.17 -0.06 -7.78
C ALA A 106 -17.79 -0.84 -9.05
N ILE A 107 -16.55 -1.34 -9.12
CA ILE A 107 -16.09 -2.14 -10.26
C ILE A 107 -16.85 -3.47 -10.38
N ASP A 108 -17.12 -4.14 -9.25
CA ASP A 108 -17.88 -5.40 -9.22
C ASP A 108 -19.32 -5.20 -9.71
N MET A 109 -19.94 -4.08 -9.34
CA MET A 109 -21.26 -3.69 -9.79
C MET A 109 -21.30 -3.38 -11.29
N GLU A 110 -20.30 -2.67 -11.81
CA GLU A 110 -20.22 -2.36 -13.24
C GLU A 110 -19.97 -3.62 -14.09
N ILE A 111 -19.10 -4.52 -13.65
CA ILE A 111 -18.87 -5.80 -14.32
C ILE A 111 -20.13 -6.68 -14.25
N SER A 112 -20.80 -6.78 -13.10
CA SER A 112 -22.07 -7.51 -12.96
C SER A 112 -23.12 -6.99 -13.95
N LYS A 113 -23.28 -5.66 -14.05
CA LYS A 113 -24.19 -5.03 -15.02
C LYS A 113 -23.83 -5.39 -16.45
N TYR A 114 -22.56 -5.24 -16.83
CA TYR A 114 -22.10 -5.57 -18.18
C TYR A 114 -22.38 -7.03 -18.54
N LEU A 115 -22.03 -7.96 -17.64
CA LEU A 115 -22.26 -9.39 -17.84
C LEU A 115 -23.75 -9.74 -17.93
N ARG A 116 -24.62 -9.12 -17.12
CA ARG A 116 -26.08 -9.29 -17.21
C ARG A 116 -26.65 -8.77 -18.53
N GLN A 117 -26.06 -7.74 -19.12
CA GLN A 117 -26.45 -7.24 -20.43
C GLN A 117 -25.96 -8.18 -21.54
N HIS A 118 -24.70 -8.60 -21.46
CA HIS A 118 -24.10 -9.54 -22.40
C HIS A 118 -24.78 -10.91 -22.38
N SER A 119 -25.23 -11.40 -21.21
CA SER A 119 -25.92 -12.68 -21.11
C SER A 119 -27.21 -12.70 -21.95
N ARG A 120 -27.87 -11.55 -22.16
CA ARG A 120 -29.08 -11.45 -22.99
C ARG A 120 -28.81 -11.68 -24.48
N THR A 121 -27.56 -11.54 -24.93
CA THR A 121 -27.18 -11.82 -26.32
C THR A 121 -26.78 -13.28 -26.53
N ILE A 122 -26.69 -14.08 -25.47
CA ILE A 122 -26.28 -15.49 -25.52
C ILE A 122 -27.53 -16.37 -25.41
N ALA A 123 -27.69 -17.29 -26.36
CA ALA A 123 -28.79 -18.25 -26.36
C ALA A 123 -28.46 -19.52 -25.56
N GLY A 124 -29.50 -20.14 -24.99
CA GLY A 124 -29.41 -21.43 -24.34
C GLY A 124 -28.84 -21.38 -22.92
N LYS A 125 -28.40 -22.55 -22.42
CA LYS A 125 -28.00 -22.72 -21.01
C LYS A 125 -26.80 -21.87 -20.59
N SER A 126 -25.95 -21.48 -21.56
CA SER A 126 -24.79 -20.62 -21.32
C SER A 126 -25.16 -19.26 -20.69
N GLN A 127 -26.34 -18.74 -21.01
CA GLN A 127 -26.86 -17.51 -20.40
C GLN A 127 -26.96 -17.62 -18.87
N LEU A 128 -27.34 -18.77 -18.34
CA LEU A 128 -27.52 -19.00 -16.91
C LEU A 128 -26.19 -18.93 -16.15
N PHE A 129 -25.11 -19.45 -16.75
CA PHE A 129 -23.78 -19.40 -16.14
C PHE A 129 -23.25 -17.96 -16.07
N ILE A 130 -23.42 -17.18 -17.14
CA ILE A 130 -23.00 -15.76 -17.16
C ILE A 130 -23.77 -14.95 -16.12
N ASN A 131 -25.09 -15.15 -16.02
CA ASN A 131 -25.91 -14.49 -15.00
C ASN A 131 -25.51 -14.89 -13.57
N SER A 132 -25.15 -16.16 -13.36
CA SER A 132 -24.71 -16.64 -12.05
C SER A 132 -23.37 -16.02 -11.65
N TYR A 133 -22.43 -15.90 -12.60
CA TYR A 133 -21.15 -15.23 -12.37
C TYR A 133 -21.33 -13.74 -12.09
N ALA A 134 -22.19 -13.06 -12.85
CA ALA A 134 -22.52 -11.65 -12.61
C ALA A 134 -23.08 -11.45 -11.19
N LYS A 135 -23.99 -12.33 -10.74
CA LYS A 135 -24.52 -12.31 -9.37
C LYS A 135 -23.44 -12.57 -8.32
N ALA A 136 -22.46 -13.43 -8.60
CA ALA A 136 -21.37 -13.74 -7.67
C ALA A 136 -20.47 -12.53 -7.40
N LEU A 137 -20.22 -11.67 -8.39
CA LEU A 137 -19.43 -10.44 -8.21
C LEU A 137 -20.05 -9.48 -7.17
N GLU A 138 -21.37 -9.49 -7.03
CA GLU A 138 -22.07 -8.64 -6.06
C GLU A 138 -21.88 -9.10 -4.60
N VAL A 139 -21.15 -10.20 -4.34
CA VAL A 139 -20.79 -10.64 -2.99
C VAL A 139 -19.88 -9.65 -2.27
N ILE A 140 -18.98 -8.98 -2.99
CA ILE A 140 -18.04 -8.01 -2.41
C ILE A 140 -18.78 -6.78 -1.86
N PRO A 141 -19.59 -6.04 -2.65
CA PRO A 141 -20.38 -4.94 -2.10
C PRO A 141 -21.39 -5.41 -1.05
N ARG A 142 -21.95 -6.61 -1.17
CA ARG A 142 -22.81 -7.20 -0.12
C ARG A 142 -22.08 -7.31 1.21
N GLN A 143 -20.89 -7.91 1.20
CA GLN A 143 -20.11 -8.11 2.41
C GLN A 143 -19.67 -6.79 3.04
N LEU A 144 -19.35 -5.78 2.23
CA LEU A 144 -19.07 -4.42 2.72
C LEU A 144 -20.27 -3.83 3.46
N CYS A 145 -21.50 -4.04 2.95
CA CYS A 145 -22.73 -3.60 3.62
C CYS A 145 -22.94 -4.33 4.94
N ASP A 146 -22.83 -5.66 4.92
CA ASP A 146 -23.05 -6.52 6.10
C ASP A 146 -22.04 -6.19 7.21
N ASN A 147 -20.75 -6.03 6.86
CA ASN A 147 -19.69 -5.68 7.80
C ASN A 147 -19.89 -4.27 8.41
N ALA A 148 -20.54 -3.37 7.69
CA ALA A 148 -20.83 -2.02 8.15
C ALA A 148 -22.21 -1.90 8.85
N GLY A 149 -22.97 -3.00 8.97
CA GLY A 149 -24.25 -3.05 9.68
C GLY A 149 -25.45 -2.50 8.89
N PHE A 150 -25.34 -2.38 7.57
CA PHE A 150 -26.44 -1.91 6.70
C PHE A 150 -27.22 -3.09 6.08
N ASP A 151 -28.47 -2.85 5.70
CA ASP A 151 -29.23 -3.82 4.90
C ASP A 151 -28.63 -3.91 3.48
N ALA A 152 -27.84 -4.96 3.24
CA ALA A 152 -27.20 -5.19 1.96
C ALA A 152 -28.19 -5.30 0.80
N THR A 153 -29.45 -5.70 1.03
CA THR A 153 -30.46 -5.82 -0.03
C THR A 153 -30.87 -4.44 -0.52
N ASP A 154 -31.16 -3.51 0.39
CA ASP A 154 -31.52 -2.13 0.04
C ASP A 154 -30.35 -1.41 -0.64
N VAL A 155 -29.15 -1.50 -0.05
CA VAL A 155 -27.95 -0.85 -0.59
C VAL A 155 -27.58 -1.39 -1.98
N LEU A 156 -27.61 -2.71 -2.20
CA LEU A 156 -27.36 -3.29 -3.52
C LEU A 156 -28.39 -2.85 -4.55
N ASN A 157 -29.67 -2.74 -4.18
CA ASN A 157 -30.70 -2.26 -5.10
C ASN A 157 -30.46 -0.81 -5.51
N LYS A 158 -30.09 0.05 -4.56
CA LYS A 158 -29.67 1.43 -4.83
C LYS A 158 -28.42 1.50 -5.71
N LEU A 159 -27.40 0.67 -5.45
CA LEU A 159 -26.20 0.58 -6.29
C LEU A 159 -26.55 0.15 -7.71
N ARG A 160 -27.35 -0.90 -7.89
CA ARG A 160 -27.80 -1.35 -9.21
C ARG A 160 -28.54 -0.24 -9.96
N GLN A 161 -29.40 0.51 -9.27
CA GLN A 161 -30.13 1.63 -9.87
C GLN A 161 -29.18 2.73 -10.33
N LYS A 162 -28.24 3.16 -9.49
CA LYS A 162 -27.26 4.19 -9.85
C LYS A 162 -26.36 3.76 -11.00
N HIS A 163 -25.84 2.53 -10.97
CA HIS A 163 -25.06 1.99 -12.08
C HIS A 163 -25.87 1.78 -13.36
N ALA A 164 -27.19 1.61 -13.27
CA ALA A 164 -28.06 1.53 -14.45
C ALA A 164 -28.34 2.89 -15.10
N MET A 165 -28.26 3.98 -14.33
CA MET A 165 -28.42 5.35 -14.85
C MET A 165 -27.26 5.70 -15.80
N GLN A 166 -27.57 6.28 -16.96
CA GLN A 166 -26.58 6.65 -17.98
C GLN A 166 -25.86 7.99 -17.70
N SER A 167 -26.04 8.60 -16.53
CA SER A 167 -25.20 9.71 -16.11
C SER A 167 -23.77 9.19 -16.02
N GLY A 168 -22.81 9.78 -16.74
CA GLY A 168 -21.47 9.22 -16.98
C GLY A 168 -20.61 8.85 -15.75
N GLU A 169 -21.09 9.04 -14.53
CA GLU A 169 -20.49 8.49 -13.32
C GLU A 169 -20.74 6.98 -13.22
N ARG A 170 -19.66 6.19 -13.39
CA ARG A 170 -19.66 4.73 -13.19
C ARG A 170 -18.94 4.31 -11.90
N SER A 171 -18.67 5.28 -11.03
CA SER A 171 -17.87 5.14 -9.82
C SER A 171 -18.70 5.14 -8.54
N PHE A 172 -19.99 4.78 -8.61
CA PHE A 172 -20.84 4.73 -7.43
C PHE A 172 -20.41 3.59 -6.50
N THR A 173 -19.82 3.95 -5.37
CA THR A 173 -19.35 3.02 -4.35
C THR A 173 -20.41 2.79 -3.28
N PHE A 174 -20.18 1.79 -2.43
CA PHE A 174 -20.91 1.61 -1.17
C PHE A 174 -21.02 2.92 -0.34
N THR A 175 -19.94 3.68 -0.24
CA THR A 175 -19.92 4.97 0.48
C THR A 175 -20.71 6.07 -0.19
N SER A 176 -20.99 5.98 -1.50
CA SER A 176 -21.80 6.98 -2.22
C SER A 176 -23.31 6.90 -1.91
N LEU A 177 -23.71 5.98 -1.04
CA LEU A 177 -25.09 5.73 -0.63
C LEU A 177 -25.36 5.96 0.85
N MET A 178 -24.32 6.28 1.63
CA MET A 178 -24.44 6.76 3.01
C MET A 178 -24.48 8.28 3.01
#